data_AF-A0A962DXW0-F1
#
_entry.id   AF-A0A962DXW0-F1
#
_cell.length_a   1.000
_cell.length_b   1.000
_cell.length_c   1.000
_cell.angle_alpha   90.00
_cell.angle_beta   90.00
_cell.angle_gamma   90.00
#
_symmetry.space_group_name_H-M   'P 1'
#
loop_
_entity.id
_entity.type
_entity.pdbx_description
1 polymer ?
#
loop_
_entity_poly.entity_id
_entity_poly.type
_entity_poly.pdbx_seq_one_letter_code
_entity_poly.pdbx_strand_id
1 'polypeptide(L)'
;MKRLSLFFLLISNLVFAGSNFIVNSTGDSPDSVLNGSCSTGATIGGQPECTLRAAIQEANNTTGSLISFNITNGCDVNNICTININTATSRLPDITSQVAINGLTQLGNSSLCGMDIPSRSNYHVVIQGDGVDIGLRLESGSSGSTISGLNIRGFFNNLAIINSSNNTIECNFIGTDETGMQVALNNNSNGIVLGCTATNNIIGGTSASKGNLISGHQVDGIQFYGGFSCNPEFNEPHSNSIVGNFIGTFKDGVTSAGNIYTGVSFFGGVANNNWIGAVSGSNTISPNVISANGTGIYIDSMDNLVIRGNYIGTDVTGTERIGNTYGGIEIVNGTNIEVGNPDSPLFANTIAYNDNGVMLTGASAANNHIERNSMYGNKNQAIEIIRDNSFTNDGQNPNDADDADTGANLLMNTVEILDYQTSYDEFLMTYILDITASIDASDTNAAYPLWITFYSTD
;
A
#
# COMPACT_ATOMS: atom_id res chain seq x y z
N MET A 1 -21.72 0.33 -37.29
CA MET A 1 -22.44 0.92 -36.13
C MET A 1 -21.41 1.30 -35.08
N LYS A 2 -21.11 2.60 -34.93
CA LYS A 2 -20.18 3.07 -33.88
C LYS A 2 -20.91 2.98 -32.54
N ARG A 3 -20.50 2.04 -31.67
CA ARG A 3 -21.02 1.95 -30.30
C ARG A 3 -20.37 3.06 -29.47
N LEU A 4 -21.19 4.02 -29.06
CA LEU A 4 -20.84 5.03 -28.10
C LEU A 4 -20.90 4.38 -26.71
N SER A 5 -19.76 4.05 -26.11
CA SER A 5 -19.73 3.67 -24.69
C SER A 5 -19.87 4.92 -23.84
N LEU A 6 -21.06 5.13 -23.31
CA LEU A 6 -21.32 6.11 -22.26
C LEU A 6 -20.79 5.53 -20.94
N PHE A 7 -19.63 6.00 -20.49
CA PHE A 7 -19.15 5.72 -19.13
C PHE A 7 -20.02 6.54 -18.17
N PHE A 8 -20.96 5.88 -17.48
CA PHE A 8 -21.59 6.47 -16.31
C PHE A 8 -20.57 6.46 -15.17
N LEU A 9 -19.99 7.62 -14.86
CA LEU A 9 -19.32 7.84 -13.59
C LEU A 9 -20.42 7.80 -12.52
N LEU A 10 -20.64 6.63 -11.91
CA LEU A 10 -21.34 6.53 -10.64
C LEU A 10 -20.46 7.24 -9.61
N ILE A 11 -20.68 8.55 -9.45
CA ILE A 11 -20.30 9.22 -8.21
C ILE A 11 -21.25 8.63 -7.17
N SER A 12 -20.81 7.56 -6.51
CA SER A 12 -21.44 7.17 -5.25
C SER A 12 -21.13 8.29 -4.28
N ASN A 13 -22.00 9.30 -4.24
CA ASN A 13 -22.14 10.09 -3.03
C ASN A 13 -22.47 9.06 -1.95
N LEU A 14 -21.50 8.69 -1.12
CA LEU A 14 -21.81 8.01 0.12
C LEU A 14 -22.72 8.96 0.89
N VAL A 15 -24.03 8.73 0.81
CA VAL A 15 -25.01 9.39 1.64
C VAL A 15 -24.86 8.72 3.00
N PHE A 16 -24.03 9.29 3.87
CA PHE A 16 -24.05 8.95 5.29
C PHE A 16 -25.40 9.40 5.83
N ALA A 17 -26.28 8.43 6.10
CA ALA A 17 -27.61 8.67 6.65
C ALA A 17 -27.59 8.91 8.17
N GLY A 18 -26.42 8.81 8.82
CA GLY A 18 -26.24 8.98 10.26
C GLY A 18 -25.94 10.42 10.70
N SER A 19 -25.74 10.57 12.01
CA SER A 19 -25.44 11.84 12.67
C SER A 19 -24.11 12.44 12.19
N ASN A 20 -24.02 13.77 12.17
CA ASN A 20 -22.77 14.49 11.93
C ASN A 20 -22.21 15.06 13.24
N PHE A 21 -21.07 14.56 13.69
CA PHE A 21 -20.33 15.05 14.85
C PHE A 21 -19.21 15.98 14.38
N ILE A 22 -19.32 17.27 14.74
CA ILE A 22 -18.39 18.32 14.28
C ILE A 22 -17.32 18.53 15.36
N VAL A 23 -16.12 18.01 15.14
CA VAL A 23 -14.94 18.26 15.98
C VAL A 23 -14.58 19.73 15.88
N ASN A 24 -14.59 20.43 17.02
CA ASN A 24 -14.35 21.88 17.10
C ASN A 24 -13.20 22.26 18.06
N SER A 25 -12.52 21.27 18.63
CA SER A 25 -11.45 21.43 19.60
C SER A 25 -10.25 20.55 19.29
N THR A 26 -9.05 21.04 19.64
CA THR A 26 -7.81 20.26 19.65
C THR A 26 -7.59 19.46 20.94
N GLY A 27 -8.53 19.55 21.90
CA GLY A 27 -8.53 18.74 23.10
C GLY A 27 -8.81 17.24 22.84
N ASP A 28 -8.61 16.43 23.87
CA ASP A 28 -8.76 14.96 23.82
C ASP A 28 -9.60 14.41 25.00
N SER A 29 -10.46 15.25 25.59
CA SER A 29 -11.39 14.80 26.63
C SER A 29 -12.46 13.87 26.04
N PRO A 30 -12.92 12.84 26.79
CA PRO A 30 -14.03 11.99 26.34
C PRO A 30 -15.36 12.75 26.34
N ASP A 31 -16.36 12.17 25.68
CA ASP A 31 -17.74 12.62 25.80
C ASP A 31 -18.23 12.47 27.26
N SER A 32 -19.04 13.42 27.71
CA SER A 32 -19.61 13.43 29.05
C SER A 32 -20.75 12.41 29.23
N VAL A 33 -21.58 12.21 28.20
CA VAL A 33 -22.74 11.31 28.19
C VAL A 33 -23.07 10.91 26.74
N LEU A 34 -22.94 9.62 26.41
CA LEU A 34 -23.29 9.09 25.09
C LEU A 34 -24.80 9.20 24.80
N ASN A 35 -25.21 10.29 24.16
CA ASN A 35 -26.61 10.66 23.97
C ASN A 35 -26.93 11.15 22.54
N GLY A 36 -25.99 10.98 21.61
CA GLY A 36 -26.13 11.45 20.23
C GLY A 36 -25.74 12.92 20.03
N SER A 37 -25.16 13.57 21.04
CA SER A 37 -24.65 14.93 20.97
C SER A 37 -23.24 14.99 21.52
N CYS A 38 -22.25 15.15 20.63
CA CYS A 38 -20.85 15.27 20.99
C CYS A 38 -20.60 16.47 21.92
N SER A 39 -20.29 16.19 23.18
CA SER A 39 -20.04 17.19 24.22
C SER A 39 -19.19 16.63 25.35
N THR A 40 -18.00 17.19 25.56
CA THR A 40 -17.14 16.88 26.70
C THR A 40 -17.67 17.45 28.03
N GLY A 41 -18.71 18.29 27.97
CA GLY A 41 -19.22 19.07 29.10
C GLY A 41 -18.52 20.42 29.29
N ALA A 42 -17.43 20.66 28.57
CA ALA A 42 -16.80 21.97 28.46
C ALA A 42 -17.40 22.79 27.31
N THR A 43 -16.96 24.05 27.17
CA THR A 43 -17.34 24.92 26.05
C THR A 43 -16.11 25.50 25.38
N ILE A 44 -16.17 25.65 24.06
CA ILE A 44 -15.14 26.28 23.24
C ILE A 44 -15.80 27.22 22.23
N GLY A 45 -15.35 28.47 22.14
CA GLY A 45 -15.99 29.48 21.29
C GLY A 45 -17.48 29.71 21.59
N GLY A 46 -17.92 29.44 22.82
CA GLY A 46 -19.33 29.55 23.22
C GLY A 46 -20.23 28.40 22.77
N GLN A 47 -19.67 27.34 22.18
CA GLN A 47 -20.38 26.11 21.81
C GLN A 47 -19.93 24.94 22.69
N PRO A 48 -20.73 23.87 22.83
CA PRO A 48 -20.26 22.63 23.45
C PRO A 48 -18.97 22.16 22.78
N GLU A 49 -17.97 21.78 23.58
CA GLU A 49 -16.72 21.25 23.06
C GLU A 49 -16.96 19.81 22.56
N CYS A 50 -16.57 19.56 21.31
CA CYS A 50 -16.52 18.24 20.70
C CYS A 50 -15.07 17.96 20.27
N THR A 51 -14.45 16.99 20.93
CA THR A 51 -13.12 16.47 20.61
C THR A 51 -13.24 15.31 19.63
N LEU A 52 -12.14 14.93 18.97
CA LEU A 52 -12.12 13.72 18.13
C LEU A 52 -12.51 12.46 18.94
N ARG A 53 -12.01 12.35 20.18
CA ARG A 53 -12.36 11.26 21.08
C ARG A 53 -13.85 11.18 21.37
N ALA A 54 -14.46 12.29 21.76
CA ALA A 54 -15.90 12.36 22.02
C ALA A 54 -16.72 12.00 20.77
N ALA A 55 -16.31 12.53 19.60
CA ALA A 55 -16.96 12.23 18.33
C ALA A 55 -16.88 10.74 17.95
N ILE A 56 -15.74 10.07 18.18
CA ILE A 56 -15.62 8.62 17.97
C ILE A 56 -16.53 7.84 18.92
N GLN A 57 -16.62 8.24 20.20
CA GLN A 57 -17.49 7.56 21.16
C GLN A 57 -18.97 7.65 20.77
N GLU A 58 -19.41 8.82 20.31
CA GLU A 58 -20.77 9.01 19.82
C GLU A 58 -21.03 8.28 18.48
N ALA A 59 -20.05 8.29 17.57
CA ALA A 59 -20.11 7.52 16.33
C ALA A 59 -20.18 6.02 16.58
N ASN A 60 -19.49 5.49 17.59
CA ASN A 60 -19.60 4.09 17.96
C ASN A 60 -20.99 3.70 18.46
N ASN A 61 -21.73 4.65 19.01
CA ASN A 61 -23.10 4.49 19.47
C ASN A 61 -24.15 4.76 18.38
N THR A 62 -23.71 5.11 17.16
CA THR A 62 -24.58 5.51 16.04
C THR A 62 -24.08 4.98 14.70
N THR A 63 -24.85 4.13 14.01
CA THR A 63 -24.41 3.54 12.72
C THR A 63 -24.36 4.56 11.58
N GLY A 64 -23.27 4.55 10.79
CA GLY A 64 -23.17 5.31 9.55
C GLY A 64 -23.01 6.82 9.76
N SER A 65 -22.26 7.20 10.81
CA SER A 65 -22.06 8.61 11.20
C SER A 65 -20.98 9.29 10.35
N LEU A 66 -21.02 10.63 10.32
CA LEU A 66 -19.96 11.48 9.80
C LEU A 66 -19.25 12.18 10.97
N ILE A 67 -17.94 12.08 11.02
CA ILE A 67 -17.09 12.95 11.83
C ILE A 67 -16.49 14.00 10.90
N SER A 68 -16.90 15.24 11.11
CA SER A 68 -16.38 16.41 10.39
C SER A 68 -15.60 17.33 11.33
N PHE A 69 -14.87 18.29 10.78
CA PHE A 69 -13.96 19.16 11.49
C PHE A 69 -14.28 20.62 11.16
N ASN A 70 -14.41 21.43 12.19
CA ASN A 70 -14.49 22.89 12.12
C ASN A 70 -13.80 23.48 13.35
N ILE A 71 -12.52 23.14 13.50
CA ILE A 71 -11.68 23.60 14.60
C ILE A 71 -11.30 25.05 14.30
N THR A 72 -11.76 25.95 15.16
CA THR A 72 -11.49 27.40 15.07
C THR A 72 -10.66 27.91 16.24
N ASN A 73 -10.44 27.06 17.25
CA ASN A 73 -9.70 27.37 18.47
C ASN A 73 -8.62 26.31 18.70
N GLY A 74 -7.43 26.73 19.15
CA GLY A 74 -6.32 25.82 19.44
C GLY A 74 -5.44 25.44 18.24
N CYS A 75 -5.64 26.08 17.08
CA CYS A 75 -4.77 25.95 15.92
C CYS A 75 -3.60 26.96 15.99
N ASP A 76 -2.51 26.68 15.27
CA ASP A 76 -1.35 27.57 15.20
C ASP A 76 -1.56 28.78 14.25
N VAL A 77 -0.50 29.58 14.07
CA VAL A 77 -0.52 30.77 13.19
C VAL A 77 -0.72 30.45 11.71
N ASN A 78 -0.51 29.20 11.29
CA ASN A 78 -0.72 28.70 9.95
C ASN A 78 -2.08 27.99 9.81
N ASN A 79 -2.93 28.05 10.84
CA ASN A 79 -4.19 27.33 10.96
C ASN A 79 -4.04 25.79 10.97
N ILE A 80 -2.90 25.28 11.45
CA ILE A 80 -2.70 23.85 11.67
C ILE A 80 -3.26 23.51 13.04
N CYS A 81 -4.29 22.66 13.05
CA CYS A 81 -5.01 22.26 14.26
C CYS A 81 -4.52 20.87 14.69
N THR A 82 -3.59 20.85 15.66
CA THR A 82 -2.97 19.62 16.15
C THR A 82 -3.71 19.07 17.36
N ILE A 83 -4.35 17.92 17.18
CA ILE A 83 -4.99 17.11 18.22
C ILE A 83 -3.93 16.19 18.81
N ASN A 84 -3.48 16.47 20.04
CA ASN A 84 -2.46 15.67 20.71
C ASN A 84 -3.11 14.54 21.52
N ILE A 85 -2.73 13.30 21.23
CA ILE A 85 -3.22 12.09 21.89
C ILE A 85 -2.10 11.50 22.75
N ASN A 86 -2.31 11.46 24.07
CA ASN A 86 -1.42 10.76 24.99
C ASN A 86 -1.88 9.31 25.12
N THR A 87 -1.40 8.44 24.23
CA THR A 87 -1.81 7.04 24.21
C THR A 87 -1.22 6.23 25.37
N ALA A 88 -0.15 6.72 26.00
CA ALA A 88 0.41 6.12 27.21
C ALA A 88 -0.57 6.12 28.40
N THR A 89 -1.53 7.05 28.41
CA THR A 89 -2.52 7.17 29.49
C THR A 89 -3.94 6.87 29.03
N SER A 90 -4.28 7.25 27.81
CA SER A 90 -5.60 7.02 27.24
C SER A 90 -5.51 6.91 25.72
N ARG A 91 -5.45 5.69 25.20
CA ARG A 91 -5.58 5.45 23.76
C ARG A 91 -6.91 5.99 23.22
N LEU A 92 -6.97 6.41 21.96
CA LEU A 92 -8.24 6.74 21.31
C LEU A 92 -9.21 5.54 21.38
N PRO A 93 -10.52 5.76 21.46
CA PRO A 93 -11.48 4.67 21.42
C PRO A 93 -11.38 3.93 20.09
N ASP A 94 -11.42 2.60 20.14
CA ASP A 94 -11.51 1.78 18.94
C ASP A 94 -12.79 2.13 18.18
N ILE A 95 -12.75 2.18 16.86
CA ILE A 95 -13.91 2.49 16.01
C ILE A 95 -14.64 1.17 15.73
N THR A 96 -15.87 1.05 16.24
CA THR A 96 -16.66 -0.20 16.22
C THR A 96 -17.98 -0.06 15.47
N SER A 97 -18.23 1.10 14.86
CA SER A 97 -19.36 1.34 13.95
C SER A 97 -18.88 2.00 12.67
N GLN A 98 -19.57 1.75 11.56
CA GLN A 98 -19.26 2.39 10.27
C GLN A 98 -19.25 3.92 10.42
N VAL A 99 -18.17 4.56 9.98
CA VAL A 99 -17.98 6.02 10.10
C VAL A 99 -17.22 6.59 8.89
N ALA A 100 -17.58 7.79 8.47
CA ALA A 100 -16.66 8.64 7.69
C ALA A 100 -15.96 9.62 8.62
N ILE A 101 -14.63 9.58 8.66
CA ILE A 101 -13.81 10.63 9.26
C ILE A 101 -13.26 11.48 8.13
N ASN A 102 -13.78 12.70 8.00
CA ASN A 102 -13.52 13.56 6.84
C ASN A 102 -12.83 14.87 7.24
N GLY A 103 -11.50 14.85 7.23
CA GLY A 103 -10.66 16.02 7.47
C GLY A 103 -10.77 17.12 6.41
N LEU A 104 -11.37 16.86 5.24
CA LEU A 104 -11.58 17.86 4.18
C LEU A 104 -12.64 18.90 4.54
N THR A 105 -13.43 18.63 5.57
CA THR A 105 -14.42 19.57 6.11
C THR A 105 -13.77 20.72 6.87
N GLN A 106 -12.53 20.55 7.35
CA GLN A 106 -11.76 21.62 7.98
C GLN A 106 -11.41 22.70 6.94
N LEU A 107 -11.54 23.96 7.33
CA LEU A 107 -11.09 25.08 6.52
C LEU A 107 -9.59 24.94 6.19
N GLY A 108 -9.25 25.02 4.91
CA GLY A 108 -7.89 24.81 4.39
C GLY A 108 -7.66 23.43 3.74
N ASN A 109 -8.49 22.43 4.04
CA ASN A 109 -8.31 21.07 3.50
C ASN A 109 -9.19 20.74 2.29
N SER A 110 -10.18 21.57 1.93
CA SER A 110 -11.24 21.21 0.99
C SER A 110 -10.78 20.83 -0.43
N SER A 111 -9.60 21.30 -0.85
CA SER A 111 -9.04 21.00 -2.18
C SER A 111 -8.04 19.83 -2.19
N LEU A 112 -7.60 19.31 -1.04
CA LEU A 112 -6.48 18.36 -0.95
C LEU A 112 -6.69 17.12 -1.83
N CYS A 113 -7.87 16.52 -1.80
CA CYS A 113 -8.17 15.28 -2.53
C CYS A 113 -8.59 15.48 -3.99
N GLY A 114 -8.55 16.72 -4.46
CA GLY A 114 -8.59 17.07 -5.89
C GLY A 114 -7.20 17.29 -6.49
N MET A 115 -6.13 17.19 -5.68
CA MET A 115 -4.75 17.40 -6.09
C MET A 115 -3.92 16.12 -5.88
N ASP A 116 -3.03 15.85 -6.83
CA ASP A 116 -2.02 14.81 -6.69
C ASP A 116 -1.06 15.16 -5.54
N ILE A 117 -0.49 14.14 -4.90
CA ILE A 117 0.31 14.28 -3.67
C ILE A 117 1.38 15.40 -3.74
N PRO A 118 2.19 15.54 -4.82
CA PRO A 118 3.18 16.63 -4.90
C PRO A 118 2.60 18.04 -4.82
N SER A 119 1.37 18.21 -5.32
CA SER A 119 0.66 19.49 -5.39
C SER A 119 -0.18 19.78 -4.15
N ARG A 120 -0.32 18.84 -3.22
CA ARG A 120 -1.11 19.07 -1.99
C ARG A 120 -0.48 20.15 -1.13
N SER A 121 -1.32 21.03 -0.59
CA SER A 121 -0.98 22.02 0.43
C SER A 121 -0.86 21.36 1.80
N ASN A 122 -0.58 22.17 2.83
CA ASN A 122 -0.49 21.67 4.21
C ASN A 122 -1.84 21.09 4.66
N TYR A 123 -1.77 20.02 5.45
CA TYR A 123 -2.94 19.43 6.10
C TYR A 123 -3.25 20.17 7.40
N HIS A 124 -4.45 20.75 7.49
CA HIS A 124 -4.88 21.57 8.62
C HIS A 124 -5.43 20.78 9.81
N VAL A 125 -5.61 19.46 9.67
CA VAL A 125 -5.99 18.57 10.77
C VAL A 125 -4.85 17.57 10.98
N VAL A 126 -4.17 17.72 12.11
CA VAL A 126 -3.08 16.84 12.52
C VAL A 126 -3.55 16.03 13.73
N ILE A 127 -3.45 14.72 13.64
CA ILE A 127 -3.61 13.79 14.75
C ILE A 127 -2.21 13.32 15.16
N GLN A 128 -1.75 13.78 16.32
CA GLN A 128 -0.39 13.57 16.81
C GLN A 128 -0.41 12.65 18.03
N GLY A 129 0.33 11.53 17.96
CA GLY A 129 0.55 10.63 19.09
C GLY A 129 1.87 10.87 19.83
N ASP A 130 2.13 10.01 20.81
CA ASP A 130 3.35 9.92 21.64
C ASP A 130 4.21 8.68 21.34
N GLY A 131 3.85 7.90 20.31
CA GLY A 131 4.57 6.72 19.83
C GLY A 131 4.33 5.43 20.61
N VAL A 132 3.33 5.40 21.51
CA VAL A 132 3.15 4.29 22.46
C VAL A 132 2.11 3.26 22.00
N ASP A 133 0.95 3.69 21.51
CA ASP A 133 -0.12 2.81 21.01
C ASP A 133 -0.55 3.24 19.60
N ILE A 134 -1.60 2.60 19.09
CA ILE A 134 -2.21 2.85 17.80
C ILE A 134 -2.99 4.16 17.80
N GLY A 135 -2.93 4.90 16.68
CA GLY A 135 -3.73 6.11 16.44
C GLY A 135 -5.21 5.79 16.21
N LEU A 136 -5.61 5.63 14.95
CA LEU A 136 -6.98 5.25 14.59
C LEU A 136 -7.07 3.73 14.39
N ARG A 137 -8.04 3.06 15.02
CA ARG A 137 -8.23 1.61 14.95
C ARG A 137 -9.65 1.27 14.51
N LEU A 138 -9.79 0.74 13.30
CA LEU A 138 -11.04 0.17 12.80
C LEU A 138 -11.15 -1.28 13.30
N GLU A 139 -12.20 -1.58 14.08
CA GLU A 139 -12.48 -2.88 14.67
C GLU A 139 -13.77 -3.50 14.11
N SER A 140 -14.14 -4.69 14.59
CA SER A 140 -15.42 -5.32 14.26
C SER A 140 -16.61 -4.37 14.41
N GLY A 141 -17.47 -4.33 13.39
CA GLY A 141 -18.61 -3.41 13.28
C GLY A 141 -18.32 -2.12 12.51
N SER A 142 -17.05 -1.79 12.25
CA SER A 142 -16.67 -0.59 11.50
C SER A 142 -16.58 -0.76 9.98
N SER A 143 -16.94 -1.92 9.43
CA SER A 143 -16.86 -2.19 8.00
C SER A 143 -17.56 -1.11 7.15
N GLY A 144 -16.96 -0.74 6.02
CA GLY A 144 -17.48 0.31 5.15
C GLY A 144 -17.11 1.73 5.59
N SER A 145 -16.14 1.89 6.50
CA SER A 145 -15.68 3.21 6.95
C SER A 145 -14.79 3.90 5.93
N THR A 146 -14.69 5.23 6.04
CA THR A 146 -13.77 6.04 5.23
C THR A 146 -12.96 6.97 6.12
N ILE A 147 -11.65 7.03 5.92
CA ILE A 147 -10.75 7.96 6.62
C ILE A 147 -10.00 8.78 5.57
N SER A 148 -10.19 10.09 5.57
CA SER A 148 -9.62 10.97 4.55
C SER A 148 -9.30 12.38 5.02
N GLY A 149 -8.31 13.02 4.37
CA GLY A 149 -7.99 14.43 4.58
C GLY A 149 -7.30 14.72 5.91
N LEU A 150 -6.60 13.74 6.49
CA LEU A 150 -5.91 13.86 7.78
C LEU A 150 -4.39 13.74 7.61
N ASN A 151 -3.65 14.46 8.46
CA ASN A 151 -2.27 14.13 8.77
C ASN A 151 -2.25 13.31 10.07
N ILE A 152 -1.79 12.05 10.00
CA ILE A 152 -1.78 11.11 11.13
C ILE A 152 -0.33 10.72 11.40
N ARG A 153 0.18 10.98 12.61
CA ARG A 153 1.61 10.83 12.89
C ARG A 153 1.93 10.56 14.35
N GLY A 154 3.12 9.99 14.58
CA GLY A 154 3.69 9.81 15.91
C GLY A 154 3.00 8.78 16.77
N PHE A 155 2.49 7.68 16.19
CA PHE A 155 1.94 6.55 16.93
C PHE A 155 2.86 5.33 16.81
N PHE A 156 2.60 4.29 17.62
CA PHE A 156 3.26 3.01 17.40
C PHE A 156 2.85 2.46 16.03
N ASN A 157 1.54 2.26 15.80
CA ASN A 157 0.99 2.16 14.44
C ASN A 157 0.05 3.34 14.19
N ASN A 158 0.22 4.08 13.10
CA ASN A 158 -0.62 5.27 12.87
C ASN A 158 -2.09 4.90 12.62
N LEU A 159 -2.33 3.81 11.90
CA LEU A 159 -3.67 3.28 11.65
C LEU A 159 -3.66 1.76 11.69
N ALA A 160 -4.76 1.17 12.17
CA ALA A 160 -4.98 -0.27 12.12
C ALA A 160 -6.38 -0.63 11.63
N ILE A 161 -6.46 -1.67 10.80
CA ILE A 161 -7.71 -2.27 10.32
C ILE A 161 -7.74 -3.73 10.79
N ILE A 162 -8.57 -4.02 11.79
CA ILE A 162 -8.63 -5.31 12.47
C ILE A 162 -10.09 -5.79 12.43
N ASN A 163 -10.36 -6.97 11.86
CA ASN A 163 -11.73 -7.50 11.73
C ASN A 163 -12.74 -6.52 11.08
N SER A 164 -12.26 -5.70 10.14
CA SER A 164 -13.07 -4.69 9.47
C SER A 164 -12.80 -4.70 7.97
N SER A 165 -13.88 -4.67 7.20
CA SER A 165 -13.85 -4.90 5.75
C SER A 165 -14.44 -3.74 4.97
N ASN A 166 -14.12 -3.66 3.67
CA ASN A 166 -14.68 -2.66 2.76
C ASN A 166 -14.38 -1.21 3.17
N ASN A 167 -13.31 -0.98 3.92
CA ASN A 167 -12.92 0.37 4.33
C ASN A 167 -12.10 1.05 3.23
N THR A 168 -12.17 2.38 3.19
CA THR A 168 -11.33 3.21 2.29
C THR A 168 -10.48 4.16 3.13
N ILE A 169 -9.16 4.03 3.04
CA ILE A 169 -8.20 4.94 3.66
C ILE A 169 -7.56 5.74 2.53
N GLU A 170 -7.96 6.98 2.31
CA GLU A 170 -7.55 7.74 1.13
C GLU A 170 -7.12 9.17 1.46
N CYS A 171 -6.21 9.73 0.67
CA CYS A 171 -5.87 11.14 0.74
C CYS A 171 -5.37 11.60 2.13
N ASN A 172 -4.62 10.76 2.83
CA ASN A 172 -3.99 11.10 4.10
C ASN A 172 -2.47 11.27 3.95
N PHE A 173 -1.87 12.07 4.84
CA PHE A 173 -0.44 12.03 5.10
C PHE A 173 -0.20 11.25 6.38
N ILE A 174 0.59 10.19 6.30
CA ILE A 174 0.81 9.23 7.38
C ILE A 174 2.32 9.14 7.62
N GLY A 175 2.74 9.57 8.83
CA GLY A 175 4.13 9.52 9.26
C GLY A 175 4.99 10.75 8.93
N THR A 176 4.52 11.67 8.09
CA THR A 176 5.19 12.95 7.83
C THR A 176 4.54 14.11 8.61
N ASP A 177 5.20 15.26 8.60
CA ASP A 177 4.61 16.52 9.04
C ASP A 177 3.44 16.96 8.14
N GLU A 178 2.76 18.04 8.51
CA GLU A 178 1.58 18.53 7.78
C GLU A 178 1.93 19.02 6.37
N THR A 179 3.21 19.32 6.12
CA THR A 179 3.72 19.73 4.82
C THR A 179 4.05 18.53 3.92
N GLY A 180 4.20 17.34 4.50
CA GLY A 180 4.64 16.12 3.81
C GLY A 180 6.13 16.12 3.45
N MET A 181 6.93 17.03 4.02
CA MET A 181 8.35 17.24 3.68
C MET A 181 9.31 17.00 4.85
N GLN A 182 8.80 16.60 6.02
CA GLN A 182 9.62 16.14 7.14
C GLN A 182 9.03 14.88 7.76
N VAL A 183 9.90 13.98 8.24
CA VAL A 183 9.46 12.82 9.02
C VAL A 183 9.01 13.29 10.39
N ALA A 184 7.84 12.83 10.82
CA ALA A 184 7.33 13.11 12.14
C ALA A 184 8.09 12.34 13.22
N LEU A 185 8.16 12.90 14.43
CA LEU A 185 8.70 12.20 15.58
C LEU A 185 7.77 11.06 16.03
N ASN A 186 8.35 10.03 16.64
CA ASN A 186 7.65 8.94 17.33
C ASN A 186 6.81 8.00 16.44
N ASN A 187 7.13 7.86 15.15
CA ASN A 187 6.54 6.82 14.28
C ASN A 187 7.14 5.43 14.58
N ASN A 188 6.93 4.92 15.80
CA ASN A 188 7.75 3.87 16.39
C ASN A 188 7.56 2.45 15.81
N SER A 189 6.52 2.21 15.00
CA SER A 189 6.32 0.95 14.27
C SER A 189 5.81 1.23 12.85
N ASN A 190 4.61 0.78 12.48
CA ASN A 190 4.14 0.80 11.09
C ASN A 190 3.27 2.03 10.77
N GLY A 191 3.10 2.34 9.49
CA GLY A 191 2.09 3.30 9.05
C GLY A 191 0.68 2.76 9.19
N ILE A 192 0.37 1.74 8.41
CA ILE A 192 -0.93 1.07 8.42
C ILE A 192 -0.72 -0.42 8.67
N VAL A 193 -1.45 -1.01 9.61
CA VAL A 193 -1.46 -2.47 9.82
C VAL A 193 -2.85 -3.04 9.51
N LEU A 194 -2.88 -4.19 8.83
CA LEU A 194 -4.07 -4.97 8.54
C LEU A 194 -3.96 -6.35 9.18
N GLY A 195 -5.04 -6.81 9.78
CA GLY A 195 -5.05 -8.06 10.52
C GLY A 195 -6.43 -8.67 10.69
N CYS A 196 -6.43 -9.95 11.06
CA CYS A 196 -7.66 -10.72 11.21
C CYS A 196 -8.52 -10.66 9.94
N THR A 197 -9.85 -10.55 10.08
CA THR A 197 -10.80 -10.44 8.95
C THR A 197 -10.79 -9.03 8.33
N ALA A 198 -9.63 -8.51 7.94
CA ALA A 198 -9.52 -7.25 7.23
C ALA A 198 -9.56 -7.53 5.72
N THR A 199 -10.75 -7.44 5.11
CA THR A 199 -10.94 -7.86 3.72
C THR A 199 -11.55 -6.77 2.84
N ASN A 200 -11.20 -6.78 1.55
CA ASN A 200 -11.74 -5.83 0.57
C ASN A 200 -11.51 -4.35 0.94
N ASN A 201 -10.47 -4.05 1.71
CA ASN A 201 -10.11 -2.68 2.05
C ASN A 201 -9.31 -2.05 0.90
N ILE A 202 -9.50 -0.76 0.69
CA ILE A 202 -8.74 0.05 -0.27
C ILE A 202 -7.86 1.02 0.53
N ILE A 203 -6.55 0.89 0.37
CA ILE A 203 -5.57 1.84 0.88
C ILE A 203 -5.12 2.69 -0.30
N GLY A 204 -5.54 3.95 -0.28
CA GLY A 204 -5.37 4.93 -1.33
C GLY A 204 -6.64 5.05 -2.17
N GLY A 205 -6.51 5.19 -3.48
CA GLY A 205 -7.66 5.28 -4.37
C GLY A 205 -7.33 5.15 -5.86
N THR A 206 -8.36 5.03 -6.69
CA THR A 206 -8.22 4.78 -8.13
C THR A 206 -7.89 6.03 -8.95
N SER A 207 -7.93 7.23 -8.36
CA SER A 207 -7.37 8.44 -8.97
C SER A 207 -6.12 8.88 -8.21
N ALA A 208 -5.14 9.45 -8.92
CA ALA A 208 -3.88 9.92 -8.34
C ALA A 208 -4.07 10.89 -7.17
N SER A 209 -5.13 11.71 -7.22
CA SER A 209 -5.50 12.64 -6.14
C SER A 209 -6.01 11.97 -4.86
N LYS A 210 -6.20 10.65 -4.82
CA LYS A 210 -6.72 9.89 -3.67
C LYS A 210 -5.67 9.05 -2.95
N GLY A 211 -4.43 9.05 -3.44
CA GLY A 211 -3.30 8.39 -2.77
C GLY A 211 -3.04 8.86 -1.34
N ASN A 212 -2.52 7.96 -0.50
CA ASN A 212 -1.89 8.36 0.76
C ASN A 212 -0.38 8.58 0.56
N LEU A 213 0.20 9.45 1.38
CA LEU A 213 1.65 9.53 1.60
C LEU A 213 1.97 8.74 2.88
N ILE A 214 2.79 7.71 2.81
CA ILE A 214 3.07 6.78 3.93
C ILE A 214 4.59 6.60 4.06
N SER A 215 5.20 7.35 4.98
CA SER A 215 6.66 7.53 4.99
C SER A 215 7.19 7.80 6.39
N GLY A 216 8.46 7.45 6.63
CA GLY A 216 9.17 7.75 7.86
C GLY A 216 8.79 6.86 9.05
N HIS A 217 8.36 5.63 8.80
CA HIS A 217 8.06 4.63 9.82
C HIS A 217 9.28 3.81 10.24
N GLN A 218 9.39 3.47 11.52
CA GLN A 218 10.51 2.67 12.05
C GLN A 218 10.42 1.18 11.66
N VAL A 219 9.27 0.71 11.18
CA VAL A 219 9.09 -0.64 10.65
C VAL A 219 8.63 -0.56 9.20
N ASP A 220 7.35 -0.85 8.92
CA ASP A 220 6.83 -0.90 7.55
C ASP A 220 5.89 0.27 7.25
N GLY A 221 5.77 0.65 5.98
CA GLY A 221 4.74 1.58 5.54
C GLY A 221 3.35 0.96 5.72
N ILE A 222 3.11 -0.17 5.07
CA ILE A 222 1.89 -0.97 5.18
C ILE A 222 2.25 -2.41 5.51
N GLN A 223 1.68 -2.96 6.58
CA GLN A 223 1.93 -4.33 7.00
C GLN A 223 0.64 -5.14 7.05
N PHE A 224 0.65 -6.31 6.41
CA PHE A 224 -0.35 -7.36 6.59
C PHE A 224 0.21 -8.36 7.59
N TYR A 225 -0.42 -8.46 8.76
CA TYR A 225 0.11 -9.25 9.87
C TYR A 225 -0.84 -10.37 10.28
N GLY A 226 -0.33 -11.60 10.21
CA GLY A 226 -1.03 -12.82 10.60
C GLY A 226 -1.02 -13.16 12.09
N GLY A 227 -0.11 -12.57 12.87
CA GLY A 227 0.09 -12.93 14.27
C GLY A 227 -0.88 -12.27 15.26
N PHE A 228 -1.95 -11.62 14.79
CA PHE A 228 -2.99 -11.13 15.69
C PHE A 228 -3.78 -12.32 16.28
N SER A 229 -4.07 -12.27 17.58
CA SER A 229 -4.99 -13.22 18.19
C SER A 229 -6.44 -12.89 17.82
N CYS A 230 -6.88 -13.44 16.70
CA CYS A 230 -8.22 -13.21 16.14
C CYS A 230 -9.21 -14.29 16.61
N ASN A 231 -10.50 -13.94 16.67
CA ASN A 231 -11.59 -14.91 16.91
C ASN A 231 -12.61 -14.82 15.75
N PRO A 232 -12.89 -15.92 15.03
CA PRO A 232 -12.26 -17.26 15.10
C PRO A 232 -10.77 -17.29 14.70
N GLU A 233 -10.04 -18.34 15.13
CA GLU A 233 -8.56 -18.46 15.18
C GLU A 233 -7.81 -18.42 13.83
N PHE A 234 -8.47 -18.27 12.69
CA PHE A 234 -7.82 -18.25 11.37
C PHE A 234 -8.55 -17.31 10.40
N ASN A 235 -8.60 -16.03 10.74
CA ASN A 235 -9.09 -15.00 9.83
C ASN A 235 -7.93 -14.21 9.25
N GLU A 236 -7.89 -14.17 7.92
CA GLU A 236 -6.76 -13.73 7.12
C GLU A 236 -7.06 -12.36 6.48
N PRO A 237 -6.16 -11.38 6.52
CA PRO A 237 -6.34 -10.18 5.73
C PRO A 237 -6.14 -10.51 4.24
N HIS A 238 -7.22 -10.56 3.48
CA HIS A 238 -7.23 -10.95 2.06
C HIS A 238 -8.08 -10.04 1.19
N SER A 239 -7.86 -10.08 -0.13
CA SER A 239 -8.63 -9.30 -1.12
C SER A 239 -8.53 -7.78 -0.92
N ASN A 240 -7.50 -7.29 -0.23
CA ASN A 240 -7.27 -5.86 -0.06
C ASN A 240 -6.49 -5.30 -1.26
N SER A 241 -6.64 -4.00 -1.49
CA SER A 241 -5.99 -3.28 -2.59
C SER A 241 -5.19 -2.11 -2.08
N ILE A 242 -3.91 -2.05 -2.44
CA ILE A 242 -3.02 -0.92 -2.18
C ILE A 242 -2.82 -0.20 -3.50
N VAL A 243 -3.35 1.02 -3.64
CA VAL A 243 -3.43 1.70 -4.93
C VAL A 243 -3.20 3.20 -4.82
N GLY A 244 -2.41 3.77 -5.75
CA GLY A 244 -2.22 5.22 -5.86
C GLY A 244 -1.38 5.86 -4.76
N ASN A 245 -0.70 5.10 -3.90
CA ASN A 245 0.02 5.65 -2.74
C ASN A 245 1.46 6.05 -3.08
N PHE A 246 2.01 6.97 -2.29
CA PHE A 246 3.44 7.28 -2.23
C PHE A 246 3.98 6.70 -0.92
N ILE A 247 4.90 5.75 -1.02
CA ILE A 247 5.38 4.94 0.11
C ILE A 247 6.91 5.06 0.17
N GLY A 248 7.41 5.77 1.19
CA GLY A 248 8.85 5.95 1.45
C GLY A 248 9.49 7.20 0.83
N THR A 249 8.72 8.09 0.20
CA THR A 249 9.18 9.41 -0.27
C THR A 249 8.52 10.54 0.52
N PHE A 250 9.06 11.76 0.43
CA PHE A 250 8.29 12.96 0.78
C PHE A 250 7.26 13.26 -0.32
N LYS A 251 6.37 14.22 -0.05
CA LYS A 251 5.27 14.51 -0.97
C LYS A 251 5.75 14.92 -2.37
N ASP A 252 6.96 15.46 -2.50
CA ASP A 252 7.55 15.81 -3.80
C ASP A 252 7.78 14.60 -4.72
N GLY A 253 7.68 13.38 -4.17
CA GLY A 253 7.82 12.12 -4.90
C GLY A 253 9.26 11.75 -5.24
N VAL A 254 10.23 12.59 -4.90
CA VAL A 254 11.64 12.44 -5.30
C VAL A 254 12.61 12.46 -4.14
N THR A 255 12.28 13.14 -3.04
CA THR A 255 13.13 13.14 -1.85
C THR A 255 12.80 11.93 -0.98
N SER A 256 13.84 11.20 -0.56
CA SER A 256 13.71 10.01 0.27
C SER A 256 13.17 10.31 1.67
N ALA A 257 12.21 9.51 2.13
CA ALA A 257 11.65 9.50 3.48
C ALA A 257 11.27 8.06 3.87
N GLY A 258 12.17 7.13 3.57
CA GLY A 258 11.93 5.69 3.63
C GLY A 258 11.32 5.19 4.94
N ASN A 259 10.50 4.16 4.82
CA ASN A 259 10.22 3.28 5.96
C ASN A 259 11.45 2.38 6.17
N ILE A 260 11.86 2.20 7.43
CA ILE A 260 13.16 1.61 7.76
C ILE A 260 13.27 0.15 7.28
N TYR A 261 12.18 -0.62 7.32
CA TYR A 261 12.16 -2.01 6.87
C TYR A 261 11.50 -2.12 5.50
N THR A 262 10.17 -2.12 5.40
CA THR A 262 9.50 -2.39 4.13
C THR A 262 8.55 -1.28 3.73
N GLY A 263 8.40 -1.04 2.42
CA GLY A 263 7.27 -0.25 1.92
C GLY A 263 5.94 -0.96 2.20
N VAL A 264 5.79 -2.18 1.66
CA VAL A 264 4.63 -3.06 1.88
C VAL A 264 5.08 -4.46 2.26
N SER A 265 4.64 -4.98 3.41
CA SER A 265 5.01 -6.32 3.87
C SER A 265 3.79 -7.23 4.08
N PHE A 266 3.98 -8.53 3.81
CA PHE A 266 3.05 -9.60 4.16
C PHE A 266 3.76 -10.60 5.05
N PHE A 267 3.31 -10.71 6.30
CA PHE A 267 3.99 -11.47 7.34
C PHE A 267 3.04 -12.37 8.13
N GLY A 268 3.51 -13.55 8.54
CA GLY A 268 2.80 -14.45 9.45
C GLY A 268 1.92 -15.51 8.80
N GLY A 269 2.13 -15.82 7.52
CA GLY A 269 1.58 -16.99 6.80
C GLY A 269 0.08 -17.04 6.48
N VAL A 270 -0.66 -15.91 6.54
CA VAL A 270 -2.13 -15.89 6.45
C VAL A 270 -2.69 -14.65 5.73
N ALA A 271 -2.02 -14.08 4.73
CA ALA A 271 -2.43 -12.84 4.05
C ALA A 271 -2.52 -13.01 2.53
N ASN A 272 -3.27 -14.04 2.11
CA ASN A 272 -3.37 -14.45 0.71
C ASN A 272 -4.28 -13.52 -0.12
N ASN A 273 -4.18 -13.57 -1.45
CA ASN A 273 -5.13 -12.90 -2.37
C ASN A 273 -5.18 -11.37 -2.28
N ASN A 274 -4.08 -10.69 -1.95
CA ASN A 274 -4.01 -9.23 -1.91
C ASN A 274 -3.39 -8.63 -3.19
N TRP A 275 -3.71 -7.36 -3.45
CA TRP A 275 -3.39 -6.67 -4.70
C TRP A 275 -2.61 -5.37 -4.44
N ILE A 276 -1.56 -5.15 -5.22
CA ILE A 276 -0.69 -3.96 -5.14
C ILE A 276 -0.61 -3.32 -6.53
N GLY A 277 -1.09 -2.08 -6.62
CA GLY A 277 -1.12 -1.25 -7.83
C GLY A 277 -2.35 -1.46 -8.72
N ALA A 278 -3.23 -2.40 -8.35
CA ALA A 278 -4.52 -2.60 -8.99
C ALA A 278 -5.62 -2.90 -7.95
N VAL A 279 -6.87 -2.62 -8.33
CA VAL A 279 -8.03 -2.98 -7.51
C VAL A 279 -8.34 -4.46 -7.67
N SER A 280 -8.55 -5.16 -6.56
CA SER A 280 -8.87 -6.60 -6.52
C SER A 280 -9.97 -6.98 -7.50
N GLY A 281 -9.69 -7.96 -8.37
CA GLY A 281 -10.63 -8.45 -9.37
C GLY A 281 -10.94 -7.47 -10.52
N SER A 282 -10.15 -6.39 -10.68
CA SER A 282 -10.32 -5.38 -11.72
C SER A 282 -9.06 -5.19 -12.57
N ASN A 283 -9.26 -4.69 -13.79
CA ASN A 283 -8.18 -4.24 -14.68
C ASN A 283 -7.83 -2.75 -14.47
N THR A 284 -8.46 -2.09 -13.51
CA THR A 284 -8.13 -0.70 -13.15
C THR A 284 -6.85 -0.66 -12.33
N ILE A 285 -5.79 -0.13 -12.93
CA ILE A 285 -4.53 0.17 -12.24
C ILE A 285 -4.59 1.59 -11.63
N SER A 286 -3.92 1.74 -10.50
CA SER A 286 -3.57 3.04 -9.94
C SER A 286 -2.21 2.85 -9.26
N PRO A 287 -1.12 3.24 -9.95
CA PRO A 287 0.25 2.92 -9.54
C PRO A 287 0.58 3.41 -8.13
N ASN A 288 1.24 2.57 -7.34
CA ASN A 288 1.95 3.06 -6.16
C ASN A 288 3.37 3.47 -6.56
N VAL A 289 3.92 4.48 -5.88
CA VAL A 289 5.34 4.78 -5.82
C VAL A 289 5.89 4.17 -4.54
N ILE A 290 6.78 3.18 -4.65
CA ILE A 290 7.33 2.41 -3.52
C ILE A 290 8.85 2.49 -3.57
N SER A 291 9.40 3.48 -2.88
CA SER A 291 10.77 3.95 -3.11
C SER A 291 11.44 4.39 -1.81
N ALA A 292 12.77 4.33 -1.77
CA ALA A 292 13.60 4.64 -0.61
C ALA A 292 13.31 3.87 0.69
N ASN A 293 12.54 2.78 0.66
CA ASN A 293 12.36 1.90 1.82
C ASN A 293 13.55 0.95 1.96
N GLY A 294 13.59 0.15 3.03
CA GLY A 294 14.54 -0.96 3.12
C GLY A 294 14.33 -1.94 1.95
N THR A 295 13.23 -2.69 1.97
CA THR A 295 12.71 -3.48 0.85
C THR A 295 11.45 -2.81 0.31
N GLY A 296 11.23 -2.83 -1.01
CA GLY A 296 10.01 -2.24 -1.59
C GLY A 296 8.77 -3.01 -1.15
N ILE A 297 8.67 -4.26 -1.59
CA ILE A 297 7.59 -5.20 -1.24
C ILE A 297 8.21 -6.49 -0.70
N TYR A 298 7.82 -6.90 0.51
CA TYR A 298 8.30 -8.13 1.15
C TYR A 298 7.15 -9.11 1.35
N ILE A 299 7.33 -10.35 0.89
CA ILE A 299 6.33 -11.42 0.95
C ILE A 299 6.94 -12.62 1.66
N ASP A 300 6.39 -13.01 2.79
CA ASP A 300 6.84 -14.19 3.54
C ASP A 300 5.74 -15.22 3.71
N SER A 301 5.92 -16.36 3.04
CA SER A 301 5.08 -17.55 3.14
C SER A 301 3.61 -17.25 2.81
N MET A 302 3.37 -16.45 1.76
CA MET A 302 2.03 -16.08 1.27
C MET A 302 1.82 -16.49 -0.16
N ASP A 303 0.55 -16.66 -0.52
CA ASP A 303 0.15 -17.14 -1.84
C ASP A 303 -0.83 -16.19 -2.54
N ASN A 304 -0.84 -16.28 -3.88
CA ASN A 304 -1.83 -15.64 -4.75
C ASN A 304 -1.86 -14.11 -4.64
N LEU A 305 -0.70 -13.46 -4.52
CA LEU A 305 -0.61 -11.99 -4.56
C LEU A 305 -0.47 -11.49 -6.00
N VAL A 306 -1.05 -10.31 -6.26
CA VAL A 306 -0.95 -9.65 -7.55
C VAL A 306 -0.27 -8.30 -7.39
N ILE A 307 0.83 -8.09 -8.11
CA ILE A 307 1.63 -6.86 -8.09
C ILE A 307 1.69 -6.33 -9.51
N ARG A 308 0.94 -5.26 -9.82
CA ARG A 308 0.80 -4.73 -11.18
C ARG A 308 0.91 -3.22 -11.21
N GLY A 309 1.58 -2.68 -12.24
CA GLY A 309 1.56 -1.25 -12.54
C GLY A 309 2.24 -0.36 -11.51
N ASN A 310 3.14 -0.88 -10.66
CA ASN A 310 3.82 -0.09 -9.62
C ASN A 310 5.12 0.53 -10.12
N TYR A 311 5.51 1.66 -9.53
CA TYR A 311 6.83 2.27 -9.62
C TYR A 311 7.63 1.91 -8.38
N ILE A 312 8.64 1.06 -8.52
CA ILE A 312 9.41 0.49 -7.39
C ILE A 312 10.87 0.90 -7.52
N GLY A 313 11.32 1.77 -6.61
CA GLY A 313 12.68 2.34 -6.59
C GLY A 313 12.89 3.55 -7.51
N THR A 314 11.80 4.15 -7.99
CA THR A 314 11.78 5.33 -8.86
C THR A 314 10.69 6.32 -8.44
N ASP A 315 10.65 7.51 -9.06
CA ASP A 315 9.50 8.41 -8.95
C ASP A 315 8.29 7.94 -9.78
N VAL A 316 7.19 8.70 -9.73
CA VAL A 316 5.95 8.40 -10.47
C VAL A 316 6.11 8.44 -11.99
N THR A 317 7.17 9.04 -12.53
CA THR A 317 7.45 9.01 -13.98
C THR A 317 8.26 7.79 -14.40
N GLY A 318 8.83 7.06 -13.44
CA GLY A 318 9.72 5.95 -13.73
C GLY A 318 11.08 6.41 -14.26
N THR A 319 11.63 7.53 -13.80
CA THR A 319 12.92 8.03 -14.30
C THR A 319 13.92 8.36 -13.20
N GLU A 320 13.48 8.92 -12.07
CA GLU A 320 14.37 9.38 -11.01
C GLU A 320 14.85 8.22 -10.13
N ARG A 321 16.11 8.30 -9.68
CA ARG A 321 16.75 7.24 -8.88
C ARG A 321 16.40 7.36 -7.39
N ILE A 322 15.46 6.55 -6.92
CA ILE A 322 14.99 6.55 -5.53
C ILE A 322 14.90 5.11 -4.99
N GLY A 323 15.93 4.33 -5.28
CA GLY A 323 15.97 2.89 -5.00
C GLY A 323 15.65 2.52 -3.56
N ASN A 324 15.00 1.37 -3.37
CA ASN A 324 14.96 0.71 -2.07
C ASN A 324 16.37 0.13 -1.75
N THR A 325 16.71 -0.01 -0.48
CA THR A 325 18.09 -0.40 -0.07
C THR A 325 18.41 -1.88 -0.26
N TYR A 326 17.40 -2.73 -0.40
CA TYR A 326 17.47 -4.18 -0.67
C TYR A 326 16.69 -4.51 -1.95
N GLY A 327 15.89 -5.59 -1.98
CA GLY A 327 15.07 -5.93 -3.12
C GLY A 327 13.96 -4.90 -3.39
N GLY A 328 13.65 -4.67 -4.67
CA GLY A 328 12.41 -4.01 -5.05
C GLY A 328 11.20 -4.86 -4.62
N ILE A 329 11.26 -6.16 -4.89
CA ILE A 329 10.31 -7.17 -4.42
C ILE A 329 11.09 -8.37 -3.90
N GLU A 330 10.78 -8.84 -2.70
CA GLU A 330 11.36 -10.05 -2.09
C GLU A 330 10.26 -11.06 -1.81
N ILE A 331 10.41 -12.27 -2.34
CA ILE A 331 9.48 -13.39 -2.17
C ILE A 331 10.21 -14.51 -1.43
N VAL A 332 9.82 -14.71 -0.17
CA VAL A 332 10.35 -15.73 0.73
C VAL A 332 9.28 -16.81 0.90
N ASN A 333 9.52 -18.02 0.40
CA ASN A 333 8.59 -19.16 0.47
C ASN A 333 7.17 -18.93 -0.10
N GLY A 334 6.89 -17.81 -0.77
CA GLY A 334 5.58 -17.51 -1.33
C GLY A 334 5.33 -18.16 -2.70
N THR A 335 4.11 -18.60 -2.96
CA THR A 335 3.74 -19.25 -4.24
C THR A 335 2.68 -18.50 -5.02
N ASN A 336 2.62 -18.73 -6.33
CA ASN A 336 1.58 -18.16 -7.19
C ASN A 336 1.54 -16.62 -7.11
N ILE A 337 2.70 -15.98 -6.95
CA ILE A 337 2.82 -14.52 -6.95
C ILE A 337 2.90 -14.05 -8.40
N GLU A 338 1.99 -13.16 -8.78
CA GLU A 338 1.99 -12.53 -10.10
C GLU A 338 2.62 -11.14 -10.02
N VAL A 339 3.84 -11.00 -10.54
CA VAL A 339 4.55 -9.73 -10.69
C VAL A 339 4.47 -9.30 -12.14
N GLY A 340 3.63 -8.30 -12.39
CA GLY A 340 3.24 -7.86 -13.72
C GLY A 340 2.02 -8.65 -14.21
N ASN A 341 1.90 -8.83 -15.52
CA ASN A 341 0.85 -9.67 -16.12
C ASN A 341 1.20 -9.93 -17.61
N PRO A 342 1.06 -11.16 -18.12
CA PRO A 342 1.43 -11.49 -19.50
C PRO A 342 0.46 -10.96 -20.57
N ASP A 343 -0.76 -10.56 -20.22
CA ASP A 343 -1.79 -10.20 -21.20
C ASP A 343 -1.68 -8.74 -21.67
N SER A 344 -1.06 -7.84 -20.89
CA SER A 344 -1.01 -6.42 -21.24
C SER A 344 0.16 -5.66 -20.61
N PRO A 345 0.89 -4.81 -21.36
CA PRO A 345 1.94 -3.94 -20.82
C PRO A 345 1.39 -2.87 -19.86
N LEU A 346 0.07 -2.64 -19.83
CA LEU A 346 -0.57 -1.75 -18.86
C LEU A 346 -0.26 -2.19 -17.41
N PHE A 347 -0.11 -3.49 -17.19
CA PHE A 347 0.11 -4.06 -15.85
C PHE A 347 1.59 -4.16 -15.49
N ALA A 348 2.49 -3.72 -16.35
CA ALA A 348 3.92 -3.75 -16.12
C ALA A 348 4.30 -2.95 -14.87
N ASN A 349 5.07 -3.56 -13.97
CA ASN A 349 5.76 -2.77 -12.94
C ASN A 349 7.03 -2.17 -13.55
N THR A 350 7.39 -0.97 -13.09
CA THR A 350 8.73 -0.41 -13.27
C THR A 350 9.52 -0.71 -12.00
N ILE A 351 10.52 -1.57 -12.08
CA ILE A 351 11.33 -2.03 -10.94
C ILE A 351 12.77 -1.65 -11.19
N ALA A 352 13.17 -0.50 -10.66
CA ALA A 352 14.43 0.12 -11.02
C ALA A 352 15.20 0.64 -9.81
N TYR A 353 16.52 0.68 -9.96
CA TYR A 353 17.45 1.30 -9.01
C TYR A 353 17.49 0.73 -7.59
N ASN A 354 16.85 -0.41 -7.33
CA ASN A 354 16.94 -1.13 -6.08
C ASN A 354 18.29 -1.87 -5.97
N ASP A 355 18.61 -2.49 -4.83
CA ASP A 355 19.78 -3.37 -4.77
C ASP A 355 19.60 -4.58 -5.71
N ASN A 356 18.44 -5.24 -5.64
CA ASN A 356 17.99 -6.28 -6.57
C ASN A 356 16.60 -5.92 -7.09
N GLY A 357 16.23 -6.35 -8.30
CA GLY A 357 14.87 -6.13 -8.82
C GLY A 357 13.83 -6.96 -8.07
N VAL A 358 13.71 -8.23 -8.43
CA VAL A 358 12.90 -9.24 -7.74
C VAL A 358 13.81 -10.33 -7.20
N MET A 359 13.70 -10.67 -5.91
CA MET A 359 14.43 -11.76 -5.28
C MET A 359 13.46 -12.87 -4.85
N LEU A 360 13.85 -14.12 -5.10
CA LEU A 360 13.10 -15.31 -4.70
C LEU A 360 13.99 -16.20 -3.83
N THR A 361 13.50 -16.61 -2.67
CA THR A 361 14.23 -17.48 -1.74
C THR A 361 13.27 -18.42 -1.02
N GLY A 362 13.76 -19.55 -0.52
CA GLY A 362 12.95 -20.58 0.10
C GLY A 362 12.53 -21.68 -0.87
N ALA A 363 12.70 -22.94 -0.46
CA ALA A 363 12.37 -24.10 -1.28
C ALA A 363 10.88 -24.18 -1.68
N SER A 364 10.00 -23.48 -0.97
CA SER A 364 8.58 -23.41 -1.29
C SER A 364 8.23 -22.29 -2.28
N ALA A 365 9.15 -21.39 -2.65
CA ALA A 365 8.84 -20.24 -3.51
C ALA A 365 8.67 -20.62 -4.99
N ALA A 366 7.65 -21.40 -5.31
CA ALA A 366 7.39 -21.96 -6.64
C ALA A 366 6.17 -21.33 -7.34
N ASN A 367 6.09 -21.52 -8.67
CA ASN A 367 5.00 -21.01 -9.51
C ASN A 367 4.82 -19.49 -9.44
N ASN A 368 5.92 -18.76 -9.28
CA ASN A 368 5.90 -17.31 -9.27
C ASN A 368 6.09 -16.79 -10.70
N HIS A 369 5.17 -15.93 -11.15
CA HIS A 369 5.13 -15.41 -12.52
C HIS A 369 5.65 -13.97 -12.52
N ILE A 370 6.84 -13.76 -13.08
CA ILE A 370 7.49 -12.45 -13.14
C ILE A 370 7.56 -12.04 -14.60
N GLU A 371 6.51 -11.40 -15.08
CA GLU A 371 6.26 -11.24 -16.52
C GLU A 371 5.91 -9.78 -16.86
N ARG A 372 6.41 -9.31 -18.01
CA ARG A 372 6.15 -7.96 -18.56
C ARG A 372 6.51 -6.82 -17.60
N ASN A 373 7.58 -6.94 -16.83
CA ASN A 373 8.08 -5.84 -16.01
C ASN A 373 9.19 -5.08 -16.75
N SER A 374 9.28 -3.76 -16.52
CA SER A 374 10.43 -2.95 -16.91
C SER A 374 11.43 -2.95 -15.75
N MET A 375 12.54 -3.69 -15.90
CA MET A 375 13.55 -3.82 -14.84
C MET A 375 14.90 -3.30 -15.33
N TYR A 376 15.40 -2.23 -14.72
CA TYR A 376 16.66 -1.60 -15.14
C TYR A 376 17.34 -0.85 -14.01
N GLY A 377 18.65 -0.60 -14.12
CA GLY A 377 19.39 0.22 -13.16
C GLY A 377 19.48 -0.32 -11.73
N ASN A 378 18.92 -1.51 -11.44
CA ASN A 378 19.14 -2.21 -10.18
C ASN A 378 20.63 -2.53 -10.02
N LYS A 379 21.15 -2.50 -8.79
CA LYS A 379 22.59 -2.62 -8.53
C LYS A 379 23.12 -4.00 -8.89
N ASN A 380 22.34 -5.04 -8.62
CA ASN A 380 22.63 -6.42 -8.98
C ASN A 380 21.57 -6.92 -10.01
N GLN A 381 21.04 -8.12 -9.86
CA GLN A 381 20.20 -8.79 -10.85
C GLN A 381 18.78 -8.20 -10.88
N ALA A 382 18.20 -8.20 -12.08
CA ALA A 382 16.79 -7.88 -12.27
C ALA A 382 15.88 -8.92 -11.62
N ILE A 383 16.22 -10.20 -11.77
CA ILE A 383 15.58 -11.32 -11.08
C ILE A 383 16.71 -12.17 -10.48
N GLU A 384 16.65 -12.38 -9.18
CA GLU A 384 17.60 -13.17 -8.41
C GLU A 384 16.87 -14.36 -7.79
N ILE A 385 17.34 -15.58 -8.07
CA ILE A 385 16.77 -16.82 -7.52
C ILE A 385 17.80 -17.45 -6.60
N ILE A 386 17.59 -17.34 -5.29
CA ILE A 386 18.54 -17.75 -4.25
C ILE A 386 18.51 -19.27 -4.05
N ARG A 387 19.69 -19.89 -4.05
CA ARG A 387 19.92 -21.34 -4.00
C ARG A 387 19.99 -21.91 -2.59
N ASP A 388 20.57 -21.16 -1.66
CA ASP A 388 20.97 -21.67 -0.34
C ASP A 388 20.08 -21.19 0.82
N ASN A 389 18.94 -20.57 0.50
CA ASN A 389 18.08 -19.84 1.44
C ASN A 389 18.82 -18.74 2.23
N SER A 390 19.94 -18.23 1.71
CA SER A 390 20.59 -17.04 2.26
C SER A 390 19.86 -15.77 1.83
N PHE A 391 20.42 -14.63 2.25
CA PHE A 391 20.07 -13.29 1.74
C PHE A 391 21.24 -12.69 0.95
N THR A 392 22.20 -13.52 0.54
CA THR A 392 23.33 -13.10 -0.28
C THR A 392 23.05 -13.42 -1.73
N ASN A 393 23.45 -12.50 -2.59
CA ASN A 393 23.31 -12.65 -4.03
C ASN A 393 24.17 -13.83 -4.53
N ASP A 394 23.51 -14.81 -5.15
CA ASP A 394 24.14 -15.98 -5.77
C ASP A 394 24.53 -15.71 -7.23
N GLY A 395 23.86 -14.75 -7.85
CA GLY A 395 23.98 -14.40 -9.25
C GLY A 395 23.22 -15.36 -10.15
N GLN A 396 23.58 -15.34 -11.44
CA GLN A 396 22.91 -16.22 -12.40
C GLN A 396 23.18 -17.69 -12.04
N ASN A 397 22.09 -18.46 -11.87
CA ASN A 397 22.19 -19.89 -11.62
C ASN A 397 22.86 -20.59 -12.81
N PRO A 398 23.80 -21.54 -12.57
CA PRO A 398 24.47 -22.26 -13.64
C PRO A 398 23.48 -23.08 -14.46
N ASN A 399 23.66 -23.12 -15.78
CA ASN A 399 22.97 -24.08 -16.63
C ASN A 399 23.66 -25.45 -16.46
N ASP A 400 23.01 -26.41 -15.82
CA ASP A 400 23.54 -27.75 -15.58
C ASP A 400 22.63 -28.87 -16.12
N ALA A 401 23.19 -30.08 -16.18
CA ALA A 401 22.60 -31.18 -16.93
C ALA A 401 21.24 -31.59 -16.36
N ASP A 402 20.24 -31.68 -17.25
CA ASP A 402 18.90 -32.22 -17.00
C ASP A 402 18.01 -31.36 -16.05
N ASP A 403 18.45 -30.19 -15.58
CA ASP A 403 17.74 -29.31 -14.62
C ASP A 403 17.21 -30.09 -13.40
N ALA A 404 18.10 -30.79 -12.70
CA ALA A 404 17.73 -31.58 -11.52
C ALA A 404 17.61 -30.74 -10.24
N ASP A 405 17.70 -29.42 -10.37
CA ASP A 405 17.74 -28.51 -9.25
C ASP A 405 16.42 -28.46 -8.48
N THR A 406 16.54 -28.07 -7.21
CA THR A 406 15.41 -27.91 -6.30
C THR A 406 15.59 -26.61 -5.52
N GLY A 407 14.50 -25.93 -5.19
CA GLY A 407 14.57 -24.64 -4.50
C GLY A 407 13.51 -23.67 -4.99
N ALA A 408 13.74 -22.39 -4.71
CA ALA A 408 12.89 -21.30 -5.20
C ALA A 408 12.78 -21.39 -6.73
N ASN A 409 11.54 -21.49 -7.22
CA ASN A 409 11.21 -21.70 -8.63
C ASN A 409 12.08 -22.77 -9.33
N LEU A 410 12.41 -23.85 -8.61
CA LEU A 410 13.26 -24.96 -9.06
C LEU A 410 14.67 -24.57 -9.52
N LEU A 411 15.14 -23.37 -9.14
CA LEU A 411 16.39 -22.76 -9.62
C LEU A 411 16.51 -22.71 -11.14
N MET A 412 15.36 -22.71 -11.83
CA MET A 412 15.20 -22.94 -13.26
C MET A 412 16.32 -22.34 -14.12
N ASN A 413 16.86 -23.19 -15.00
CA ASN A 413 17.95 -22.85 -15.89
C ASN A 413 17.64 -21.64 -16.78
N THR A 414 18.65 -20.81 -17.06
CA THR A 414 18.48 -19.68 -17.98
C THR A 414 18.36 -20.15 -19.43
N VAL A 415 17.42 -19.58 -20.17
CA VAL A 415 17.24 -19.86 -21.61
C VAL A 415 18.49 -19.46 -22.39
N GLU A 416 19.11 -20.43 -23.08
CA GLU A 416 20.22 -20.18 -23.98
C GLU A 416 19.69 -19.88 -25.38
N ILE A 417 19.98 -18.68 -25.91
CA ILE A 417 19.67 -18.34 -27.31
C ILE A 417 20.80 -18.89 -28.19
N LEU A 418 20.48 -19.88 -29.01
CA LEU A 418 21.42 -20.58 -29.88
C LEU A 418 21.59 -19.88 -31.23
N ASP A 419 20.49 -19.38 -31.79
CA ASP A 419 20.46 -18.66 -33.06
C ASP A 419 19.27 -17.68 -33.08
N TYR A 420 19.41 -16.60 -33.82
CA TYR A 420 18.29 -15.71 -34.11
C TYR A 420 18.39 -15.17 -35.53
N GLN A 421 17.25 -15.08 -36.21
CA GLN A 421 17.15 -14.51 -37.54
C GLN A 421 16.11 -13.39 -37.56
N THR A 422 16.46 -12.31 -38.24
CA THR A 422 15.51 -11.22 -38.50
C THR A 422 15.16 -11.22 -39.97
N SER A 423 13.87 -11.13 -40.28
CA SER A 423 13.38 -10.93 -41.63
C SER A 423 12.37 -9.79 -41.64
N TYR A 424 12.27 -9.10 -42.77
CA TYR A 424 11.23 -8.08 -42.97
C TYR A 424 10.16 -8.66 -43.87
N ASP A 425 8.94 -8.76 -43.35
CA ASP A 425 7.76 -9.10 -44.13
C ASP A 425 7.24 -7.81 -44.78
N GLU A 426 7.55 -7.64 -46.07
CA GLU A 426 7.12 -6.48 -46.86
C GLU A 426 5.59 -6.36 -46.98
N PHE A 427 4.86 -7.48 -46.91
CA PHE A 427 3.41 -7.50 -47.06
C PHE A 427 2.70 -7.06 -45.77
N LEU A 428 3.22 -7.51 -44.62
CA LEU A 428 2.73 -7.09 -43.31
C LEU A 428 3.37 -5.79 -42.82
N MET A 429 4.43 -5.32 -43.48
CA MET A 429 5.32 -4.25 -43.05
C MET A 429 5.83 -4.45 -41.61
N THR A 430 6.15 -5.70 -41.26
CA THR A 430 6.61 -6.09 -39.92
C THR A 430 7.96 -6.78 -39.97
N TYR A 431 8.81 -6.52 -38.98
CA TYR A 431 9.98 -7.36 -38.73
C TYR A 431 9.56 -8.64 -37.98
N ILE A 432 10.01 -9.79 -38.47
CA ILE A 432 9.87 -11.09 -37.82
C ILE A 432 11.23 -11.42 -37.19
N LEU A 433 11.21 -11.81 -35.91
CA LEU A 433 12.36 -12.33 -35.18
C LEU A 433 12.11 -13.80 -34.89
N ASP A 434 12.83 -14.68 -35.58
CA ASP A 434 12.84 -16.11 -35.34
C ASP A 434 13.97 -16.43 -34.37
N ILE A 435 13.66 -17.02 -33.21
CA ILE A 435 14.63 -17.37 -32.17
C ILE A 435 14.68 -18.88 -32.03
N THR A 436 15.88 -19.45 -32.12
CA THR A 436 16.16 -20.82 -31.69
C THR A 436 16.80 -20.75 -30.32
N ALA A 437 16.18 -21.39 -29.34
CA ALA A 437 16.66 -21.41 -27.97
C ALA A 437 16.65 -22.84 -27.39
N SER A 438 17.46 -23.06 -26.37
CA SER A 438 17.50 -24.29 -25.58
C SER A 438 17.38 -24.00 -24.10
N ILE A 439 16.76 -24.93 -23.39
CA ILE A 439 16.80 -25.08 -21.95
C ILE A 439 17.35 -26.49 -21.71
N ASP A 440 18.39 -26.63 -20.89
CA ASP A 440 18.90 -27.93 -20.49
C ASP A 440 17.97 -28.47 -19.41
N ALA A 441 17.04 -29.38 -19.75
CA ALA A 441 16.11 -30.01 -18.82
C ALA A 441 15.67 -31.39 -19.33
N SER A 442 15.57 -32.38 -18.43
CA SER A 442 15.03 -33.70 -18.79
C SER A 442 13.51 -33.65 -19.01
N ASP A 443 12.93 -34.61 -19.76
CA ASP A 443 11.47 -34.72 -19.94
C ASP A 443 10.70 -34.78 -18.61
N THR A 444 11.33 -35.30 -17.55
CA THR A 444 10.72 -35.37 -16.21
C THR A 444 10.75 -34.01 -15.53
N ASN A 445 11.87 -33.29 -15.64
CA ASN A 445 12.05 -31.97 -15.02
C ASN A 445 11.44 -30.84 -15.85
N ALA A 446 11.04 -31.11 -17.10
CA ALA A 446 10.25 -30.23 -17.95
C ALA A 446 8.78 -30.68 -18.06
N ALA A 447 8.29 -31.54 -17.13
CA ALA A 447 6.93 -32.06 -17.17
C ALA A 447 5.85 -31.00 -16.84
N TYR A 448 6.25 -29.81 -16.39
CA TYR A 448 5.40 -28.64 -16.18
C TYR A 448 5.53 -27.65 -17.36
N PRO A 449 4.55 -26.76 -17.57
CA PRO A 449 4.64 -25.77 -18.65
C PRO A 449 5.86 -24.86 -18.45
N LEU A 450 6.76 -24.82 -19.44
CA LEU A 450 7.83 -23.83 -19.51
C LEU A 450 7.34 -22.59 -20.26
N TRP A 451 7.40 -21.44 -19.62
CA TRP A 451 7.06 -20.15 -20.22
C TRP A 451 8.33 -19.38 -20.56
N ILE A 452 8.61 -19.25 -21.85
CA ILE A 452 9.68 -18.38 -22.35
C ILE A 452 9.00 -17.17 -22.98
N THR A 453 9.22 -16.00 -22.39
CA THR A 453 8.70 -14.75 -22.95
C THR A 453 9.83 -13.84 -23.37
N PHE A 454 9.83 -13.45 -24.66
CA PHE A 454 10.75 -12.45 -25.20
C PHE A 454 10.09 -11.08 -25.19
N TYR A 455 10.83 -10.07 -24.73
CA TYR A 455 10.41 -8.67 -24.78
C TYR A 455 11.40 -7.89 -25.64
N SER A 456 10.90 -7.03 -26.55
CA SER A 456 11.74 -6.04 -27.20
C SER A 456 12.15 -5.00 -26.16
N THR A 457 13.43 -4.62 -26.16
CA THR A 457 13.84 -3.39 -25.48
C THR A 457 13.47 -2.21 -26.38
N ASP A 458 12.89 -1.16 -25.78
CA ASP A 458 12.50 0.06 -26.48
C ASP A 458 13.71 0.90 -26.92
#